data_AF-A0A241V2M1-F1
#
_entry.id   AF-A0A241V2M1-F1
#
_cell.length_a   1.000
_cell.length_b   1.000
_cell.length_c   1.000
_cell.angle_alpha   90.00
_cell.angle_beta   90.00
_cell.angle_gamma   90.00
#
_symmetry.space_group_name_H-M   'P 1'
#
loop_
_entity.id
_entity.type
_entity.pdbx_description
1 polymer ?
#
loop_
_entity_poly.entity_id
_entity_poly.type
_entity_poly.pdbx_seq_one_letter_code
_entity_poly.pdbx_strand_id
1 'polypeptide(L)'
;MICPKQLIPAFTMFVASDGYQCVINKIIGEAIFTKANQPSLKIDGLGNMNKAAQKRYELFLRLWLKNGKDFVLRFQAQALMLKVA
;
A
#
# COMPACT_ATOMS: atom_id res chain seq x y z
N MET A 1 -10.93 -2.89 -8.80
CA MET A 1 -10.17 -1.63 -8.67
C MET A 1 -8.69 -1.93 -8.80
N ILE A 2 -7.94 -1.09 -9.51
CA ILE A 2 -6.49 -1.24 -9.75
C ILE A 2 -5.76 -0.06 -9.09
N CYS A 3 -4.63 -0.34 -8.43
CA CYS A 3 -3.73 0.68 -7.91
C CYS A 3 -2.69 1.05 -8.99
N PRO A 4 -2.64 2.29 -9.49
CA PRO A 4 -1.62 2.71 -10.46
C PRO A 4 -0.21 2.50 -9.91
N LYS A 5 0.72 2.05 -10.76
CA LYS A 5 2.10 1.72 -10.34
C LYS A 5 2.80 2.84 -9.56
N GLN A 6 2.58 4.10 -9.93
CA GLN A 6 3.16 5.25 -9.22
C GLN A 6 2.67 5.42 -7.77
N LEU A 7 1.50 4.86 -7.44
CA LEU A 7 0.90 4.93 -6.10
C LEU A 7 1.19 3.70 -5.24
N ILE A 8 1.68 2.60 -5.82
CA ILE A 8 1.99 1.36 -5.08
C ILE A 8 2.93 1.61 -3.90
N PRO A 9 4.04 2.38 -4.03
CA PRO A 9 4.92 2.65 -2.89
C PRO A 9 4.22 3.43 -1.76
N ALA A 10 3.44 4.46 -2.12
CA ALA A 10 2.71 5.26 -1.14
C ALA A 10 1.63 4.43 -0.43
N PHE A 11 0.90 3.61 -1.19
CA PHE A 11 -0.12 2.74 -0.64
C PHE A 11 0.49 1.67 0.28
N THR A 12 1.62 1.08 -0.10
CA THR A 12 2.39 0.13 0.72
C THR A 12 2.76 0.74 2.06
N MET A 13 3.30 1.97 2.06
CA MET A 13 3.65 2.67 3.29
C MET A 13 2.44 3.06 4.12
N PHE A 14 1.35 3.48 3.49
CA PHE A 14 0.10 3.75 4.18
C PHE A 14 -0.41 2.49 4.91
N VAL A 15 -0.39 1.33 4.27
CA VAL A 15 -0.78 0.06 4.88
C VAL A 15 0.17 -0.31 6.03
N ALA A 16 1.49 -0.20 5.82
CA ALA A 16 2.48 -0.48 6.86
C ALA A 16 2.34 0.46 8.08
N SER A 17 2.02 1.73 7.87
CA SER A 17 1.80 2.71 8.94
C SER A 17 0.59 2.38 9.83
N ASP A 18 -0.34 1.57 9.34
CA ASP A 18 -1.47 1.05 10.12
C ASP A 18 -1.11 -0.19 10.94
N GLY A 19 0.17 -0.56 11.00
CA GLY A 19 0.67 -1.72 11.75
C GLY A 19 0.51 -3.06 11.04
N TYR A 20 0.33 -3.06 9.71
CA TYR A 20 0.44 -4.28 8.92
C TYR A 20 1.91 -4.62 8.69
N GLN A 21 2.25 -5.89 8.85
CA GLN A 21 3.54 -6.44 8.44
C GLN A 21 3.51 -6.78 6.95
N CYS A 22 4.53 -6.36 6.20
CA CYS A 22 4.65 -6.60 4.77
C CYS A 22 5.65 -7.72 4.49
N VAL A 23 5.26 -8.68 3.67
CA VAL A 23 6.13 -9.71 3.10
C VAL A 23 6.02 -9.67 1.59
N ILE A 24 7.16 -9.62 0.89
CA ILE A 24 7.21 -9.60 -0.57
C ILE A 24 7.51 -11.02 -1.07
N ASN A 25 6.57 -11.62 -1.77
CA ASN A 25 6.81 -12.85 -2.53
C ASN A 25 7.46 -12.49 -3.87
N LYS A 26 8.78 -12.62 -3.93
CA LYS A 26 9.59 -12.28 -5.11
C LYS A 26 9.34 -13.19 -6.32
N ILE A 27 8.87 -14.42 -6.11
CA ILE A 27 8.65 -15.40 -7.19
C ILE A 27 7.45 -14.96 -8.06
N ILE A 28 6.37 -14.53 -7.41
CA ILE A 28 5.13 -14.12 -8.09
C ILE A 28 4.98 -12.59 -8.22
N GLY A 29 5.87 -11.81 -7.60
CA GLY A 29 5.81 -10.35 -7.61
C GLY A 29 4.62 -9.78 -6.83
N GLU A 30 4.26 -10.40 -5.70
CA GLU A 30 3.13 -10.00 -4.84
C GLU A 30 3.64 -9.50 -3.49
N ALA A 31 3.11 -8.36 -3.03
CA ALA A 31 3.23 -7.91 -1.65
C ALA A 31 2.00 -8.35 -0.84
N ILE A 32 2.25 -9.03 0.27
CA ILE A 32 1.23 -9.53 1.19
C ILE A 32 1.38 -8.80 2.53
N PHE A 33 0.29 -8.19 2.98
CA PHE A 33 0.21 -7.48 4.24
C PHE A 33 -0.65 -8.26 5.22
N THR A 34 -0.16 -8.44 6.45
CA THR A 34 -0.88 -9.16 7.50
C THR A 34 -0.89 -8.36 8.80
N LYS A 35 -1.99 -8.49 9.56
CA LYS A 35 -2.19 -7.88 10.87
C LYS A 35 -3.12 -8.80 11.65
N ALA A 36 -2.88 -8.97 12.95
CA ALA A 36 -3.69 -9.87 13.79
C ALA A 36 -5.18 -9.49 13.70
N ASN A 37 -6.05 -10.50 13.58
CA ASN A 37 -7.51 -10.34 13.47
C ASN A 37 -7.99 -9.49 12.28
N GLN A 38 -7.17 -9.31 11.25
CA GLN A 38 -7.53 -8.58 10.03
C GLN A 38 -7.31 -9.45 8.79
N PRO A 39 -8.12 -9.28 7.74
CA PRO A 39 -7.91 -9.98 6.48
C PRO A 39 -6.57 -9.57 5.86
N SER A 40 -5.89 -10.51 5.22
CA SER A 40 -4.67 -10.21 4.47
C SER A 40 -4.97 -9.27 3.30
N LEU A 41 -4.08 -8.30 3.08
CA LEU A 41 -4.14 -7.40 1.93
C LEU A 41 -3.09 -7.88 0.94
N LYS A 42 -3.46 -8.01 -0.33
CA LYS A 42 -2.56 -8.47 -1.39
C LYS A 42 -2.57 -7.48 -2.54
N ILE A 43 -1.38 -7.15 -3.05
CA ILE A 43 -1.19 -6.34 -4.23
C ILE A 43 -0.04 -6.90 -5.07
N ASP A 44 -0.25 -7.10 -6.37
CA ASP A 44 0.81 -7.51 -7.30
C ASP A 44 1.56 -6.32 -7.91
N GLY A 45 2.65 -6.59 -8.63
CA GLY A 45 3.43 -5.57 -9.33
C GLY A 45 2.68 -4.84 -10.47
N LEU A 46 1.48 -5.29 -10.83
CA LEU A 46 0.60 -4.65 -11.80
C LEU A 46 -0.48 -3.79 -11.13
N GLY A 47 -0.60 -3.85 -9.80
CA GLY A 47 -1.57 -3.11 -9.02
C GLY A 47 -2.91 -3.82 -8.82
N ASN A 48 -3.01 -5.10 -9.18
CA ASN A 48 -4.20 -5.91 -8.89
C ASN A 48 -4.27 -6.21 -7.41
N MET A 49 -5.48 -6.19 -6.85
CA MET A 49 -5.70 -6.29 -5.41
C MET A 49 -6.82 -7.28 -5.08
N ASN A 50 -6.66 -8.01 -3.97
CA ASN A 50 -7.77 -8.77 -3.39
C ASN A 50 -8.86 -7.83 -2.82
N LYS A 51 -10.06 -8.35 -2.53
CA LYS A 51 -11.20 -7.53 -2.07
C LYS A 51 -10.88 -6.70 -0.81
N ALA A 52 -10.09 -7.25 0.12
CA ALA A 52 -9.70 -6.54 1.34
C ALA A 52 -8.76 -5.37 1.04
N ALA A 53 -7.74 -5.58 0.20
CA ALA A 53 -6.83 -4.53 -0.25
C ALA A 53 -7.56 -3.44 -1.03
N GLN A 54 -8.55 -3.80 -1.86
CA GLN A 54 -9.39 -2.81 -2.56
C GLN A 54 -10.11 -1.89 -1.56
N LYS A 55 -10.77 -2.41 -0.53
CA LYS A 55 -11.42 -1.58 0.51
C LYS A 55 -10.42 -0.65 1.20
N ARG A 56 -9.22 -1.13 1.49
CA ARG A 56 -8.16 -0.32 2.10
C ARG A 56 -7.64 0.76 1.16
N TYR A 57 -7.53 0.45 -0.13
CA TYR A 57 -7.13 1.40 -1.15
C TYR A 57 -8.19 2.49 -1.37
N GLU A 58 -9.48 2.16 -1.26
CA GLU A 58 -10.54 3.16 -1.30
C GLU A 58 -10.40 4.18 -0.16
N LEU A 59 -10.10 3.71 1.06
CA LEU A 59 -9.82 4.59 2.20
C LEU A 59 -8.61 5.49 1.91
N PHE A 60 -7.53 4.93 1.37
CA PHE A 60 -6.35 5.69 0.97
C PHE A 60 -6.71 6.81 -0.03
N LEU A 61 -7.51 6.51 -1.05
CA LEU A 61 -7.96 7.51 -2.04
C LEU A 61 -8.85 8.59 -1.41
N ARG A 62 -9.78 8.22 -0.52
CA ARG A 62 -10.63 9.19 0.19
C ARG A 62 -9.80 10.14 1.05
N LEU A 63 -8.80 9.62 1.77
CA LEU A 63 -7.88 10.44 2.56
C LEU A 63 -7.00 11.32 1.68
N TRP A 64 -6.56 10.83 0.53
CA TRP A 64 -5.84 11.64 -0.44
C TRP A 64 -6.70 12.80 -0.98
N LEU A 65 -7.94 12.52 -1.40
CA LEU A 65 -8.86 13.55 -1.88
C LEU A 65 -9.16 14.61 -0.81
N LYS A 66 -9.24 14.20 0.47
CA LYS A 66 -9.45 15.12 1.59
C LYS A 66 -8.24 16.00 1.91
N ASN A 67 -7.03 15.44 1.87
CA ASN A 67 -5.81 16.08 2.37
C ASN A 67 -4.91 16.64 1.26
N GLY A 68 -5.23 16.39 -0.02
CA GLY A 68 -4.45 16.86 -1.15
C GLY A 68 -3.12 16.12 -1.36
N LYS A 69 -2.31 16.62 -2.30
CA LYS A 69 -1.09 15.96 -2.80
C LYS A 69 -0.07 15.62 -1.70
N ASP A 70 0.04 16.45 -0.68
CA ASP A 70 0.98 16.27 0.44
C ASP A 70 0.79 14.94 1.17
N PHE A 71 -0.43 14.41 1.20
CA PHE A 71 -0.73 13.12 1.79
C PHE A 71 0.08 11.99 1.14
N VAL A 72 0.10 11.94 -0.20
CA VAL A 72 0.83 10.91 -0.95
C VAL A 72 2.34 11.14 -0.84
N LEU A 73 2.77 12.41 -0.91
CA LEU A 73 4.19 12.77 -0.85
C LEU A 73 4.85 12.31 0.46
N ARG A 74 4.16 12.43 1.60
CA ARG A 74 4.67 11.94 2.89
C ARG A 74 4.96 10.44 2.87
N PHE A 75 4.05 9.64 2.31
CA PHE A 75 4.24 8.19 2.21
C PHE A 75 5.29 7.81 1.16
N GLN A 76 5.40 8.54 0.05
CA GLN A 76 6.48 8.34 -0.92
C GLN A 76 7.86 8.65 -0.33
N ALA A 77 7.99 9.73 0.44
CA ALA A 77 9.22 10.07 1.14
C ALA A 77 9.64 8.97 2.13
N GLN A 78 8.69 8.46 2.92
CA GLN A 78 8.95 7.32 3.83
C GLN A 78 9.39 6.06 3.05
N ALA A 79 8.76 5.77 1.91
CA ALA A 79 9.14 4.64 1.07
C ALA A 79 10.57 4.77 0.52
N LEU A 80 11.00 5.98 0.17
CA LEU A 80 12.35 6.25 -0.33
C LEU A 80 13.41 6.09 0.77
N MET A 81 13.14 6.57 1.99
CA MET A 81 14.06 6.41 3.12
C MET A 81 14.37 4.94 3.42
N LEU A 82 13.38 4.05 3.29
CA LEU A 82 13.55 2.61 3.50
C LEU A 82 14.34 1.90 2.38
N LYS A 83 14.50 2.51 1.20
CA LYS A 83 15.32 1.96 0.10
C LYS A 83 16.80 2.36 0.18
N VAL A 84 17.15 3.32 1.03
CA VAL A 84 18.53 3.83 1.19
C VAL A 84 19.25 3.15 2.37
N ALA A 85 18.56 2.25 3.10
CA ALA A 85 19.12 1.45 4.18
C ALA A 85 19.55 0.05 3.70
#